data_AF-A0A9X9XJE1-F1
#
_entry.id   AF-A0A9X9XJE1-F1
#
_cell.length_a   1.000
_cell.length_b   1.000
_cell.length_c   1.000
_cell.angle_alpha   90.00
_cell.angle_beta   90.00
_cell.angle_gamma   90.00
#
_symmetry.space_group_name_H-M   'P 1'
#
loop_
_entity.id
_entity.type
_entity.pdbx_description
1 polymer ?
#
loop_
_entity_poly.entity_id
_entity_poly.type
_entity_poly.pdbx_seq_one_letter_code
_entity_poly.pdbx_strand_id
1 'polypeptide(L)'
;MEAHKEGAARPESYRVEVADERLDFRDFQVDDPKPLGRQILAAAGASPVEEFSLFAILPGGDFEDVRLHEPFELRGRGAERFVMFRTDRDFKFEIDGRHLSWGKPVISGTILRRLADVQPGYDLYLEVRGGQDVKVLDDSVVRLDASGIERFLTVIKDTTEGRSALPASDATFLADNGIAYELVAEGGQPGVVLKEFPLPAGRYNRERADILVLLPPGYPDACPDMFYAAPWICFPDGRSPLNADVEQVFAGLRWQRWSRHSQEWRAGIDGLRTMVARIRHALEVSK
;
A
#
# COMPACT_ATOMS: atom_id res chain seq x y z
N MET A 1 35.69 51.95 30.88
CA MET A 1 34.50 52.06 30.02
C MET A 1 34.83 51.29 28.76
N GLU A 2 34.48 50.02 28.73
CA GLU A 2 34.81 49.12 27.63
C GLU A 2 33.52 48.52 27.10
N ALA A 3 33.37 48.59 25.78
CA ALA A 3 32.11 48.52 25.06
C ALA A 3 31.50 47.12 25.09
N HIS A 4 30.18 47.06 25.35
CA HIS A 4 29.35 45.91 25.03
C HIS A 4 29.33 45.71 23.50
N LYS A 5 29.97 44.64 23.03
CA LYS A 5 29.67 44.06 21.72
C LYS A 5 28.44 43.16 21.88
N GLU A 6 27.29 43.62 21.42
CA GLU A 6 26.16 42.74 21.10
C GLU A 6 26.61 41.77 19.99
N GLY A 7 26.67 40.48 20.32
CA GLY A 7 26.80 39.43 19.32
C GLY A 7 25.50 39.34 18.55
N ALA A 8 25.49 39.75 17.29
CA ALA A 8 24.36 39.50 16.40
C ALA A 8 24.16 37.98 16.30
N ALA A 9 23.02 37.48 16.80
CA ALA A 9 22.61 36.10 16.56
C ALA A 9 22.55 35.87 15.04
N ARG A 10 23.11 34.75 14.56
CA ARG A 10 22.91 34.35 13.17
C ARG A 10 21.41 34.25 12.91
N PRO A 11 20.88 34.72 11.77
CA PRO A 11 19.48 34.45 11.43
C PRO A 11 19.29 32.93 11.45
N GLU A 12 18.39 32.45 12.30
CA GLU A 12 17.99 31.06 12.27
C GLU A 12 17.23 30.86 10.95
N SER A 13 17.80 30.05 10.05
CA SER A 13 17.14 29.70 8.80
C SER A 13 16.34 28.41 9.00
N TYR A 14 15.07 28.46 8.64
CA TYR A 14 14.15 27.33 8.75
C TYR A 14 13.96 26.70 7.38
N ARG A 15 14.07 25.37 7.32
CA ARG A 15 13.90 24.60 6.09
C ARG A 15 12.42 24.31 5.84
N VAL A 16 11.98 24.58 4.61
CA VAL A 16 10.67 24.19 4.08
C VAL A 16 10.84 23.40 2.78
N GLU A 17 9.96 22.45 2.53
CA GLU A 17 9.92 21.72 1.26
C GLU A 17 8.75 22.24 0.43
N VAL A 18 8.99 22.74 -0.78
CA VAL A 18 7.93 23.23 -1.66
C VAL A 18 7.93 22.43 -2.95
N ALA A 19 6.79 21.83 -3.28
CA ALA A 19 6.56 21.13 -4.52
C ALA A 19 5.75 21.93 -5.53
N ASP A 20 5.90 21.56 -6.79
CA ASP A 20 5.02 21.97 -7.88
C ASP A 20 3.81 21.02 -8.03
N GLU A 21 3.07 21.18 -9.12
CA GLU A 21 1.89 20.36 -9.47
C GLU A 21 2.17 18.85 -9.67
N ARG A 22 3.45 18.45 -9.77
CA ARG A 22 3.86 17.04 -9.89
C ARG A 22 4.27 16.43 -8.55
N LEU A 23 4.12 17.19 -7.47
CA LEU A 23 4.64 16.84 -6.15
C LEU A 23 6.17 16.62 -6.17
N ASP A 24 6.88 17.35 -7.03
CA ASP A 24 8.35 17.35 -7.08
C ASP A 24 8.90 18.35 -6.04
N PHE A 25 9.19 17.85 -4.84
CA PHE A 25 9.63 18.67 -3.70
C PHE A 25 11.06 19.18 -3.86
N ARG A 26 11.27 20.45 -3.48
CA ARG A 26 12.59 21.09 -3.36
C ARG A 26 12.72 21.79 -2.02
N ASP A 27 13.92 21.75 -1.46
CA ASP A 27 14.27 22.42 -0.21
C ASP A 27 14.46 23.94 -0.43
N PHE A 28 13.85 24.74 0.43
CA PHE A 28 14.03 26.18 0.51
C PHE A 28 14.28 26.62 1.96
N GLN A 29 14.79 27.84 2.13
CA GLN A 29 15.07 28.43 3.44
C GLN A 29 14.24 29.71 3.63
N VAL A 30 13.75 29.92 4.84
CA VAL A 30 13.10 31.15 5.28
C VAL A 30 13.73 31.60 6.60
N ASP A 31 13.79 32.92 6.83
CA ASP A 31 14.50 33.49 7.99
C ASP A 31 13.59 33.75 9.21
N ASP A 32 12.33 33.31 9.14
CA ASP A 32 11.29 33.52 10.15
C ASP A 32 10.71 32.15 10.55
N PRO A 33 10.53 31.85 11.85
CA PRO A 33 9.82 30.65 12.29
C PRO A 33 8.30 30.67 12.00
N LYS A 34 7.74 31.85 11.70
CA LYS A 34 6.32 32.06 11.35
C LYS A 34 6.17 32.82 10.03
N PRO A 35 6.76 32.32 8.92
CA PRO A 35 6.71 33.02 7.65
C PRO A 35 5.26 33.19 7.18
N LEU A 36 4.99 34.29 6.51
CA LEU A 36 3.76 34.50 5.76
C LEU A 36 3.74 33.60 4.52
N GLY A 37 2.57 33.15 4.07
CA GLY A 37 2.44 32.37 2.83
C GLY A 37 3.17 32.98 1.63
N ARG A 38 3.09 34.32 1.48
CA ARG A 38 3.82 35.06 0.43
C ARG A 38 5.35 34.94 0.52
N GLN A 39 5.91 34.81 1.72
CA GLN A 39 7.35 34.66 1.93
C GLN A 39 7.82 33.25 1.53
N ILE A 40 7.01 32.23 1.84
CA ILE A 40 7.27 30.84 1.39
C ILE A 40 7.24 30.77 -0.14
N LEU A 41 6.22 31.36 -0.78
CA LEU A 41 6.11 31.43 -2.24
C LEU A 41 7.28 32.17 -2.88
N ALA A 42 7.66 33.34 -2.34
CA ALA A 42 8.80 34.10 -2.84
C ALA A 42 10.12 33.33 -2.72
N ALA A 43 10.34 32.63 -1.60
CA ALA A 43 11.51 31.77 -1.40
C ALA A 43 11.56 30.62 -2.42
N ALA A 44 10.39 30.08 -2.80
CA ALA A 44 10.25 29.06 -3.83
C ALA A 44 10.37 29.60 -5.27
N GLY A 45 10.59 30.91 -5.45
CA GLY A 45 10.76 31.57 -6.74
C GLY A 45 9.46 31.95 -7.46
N ALA A 46 8.31 31.94 -6.76
CA ALA A 46 7.05 32.40 -7.33
C ALA A 46 7.05 33.92 -7.57
N SER A 47 6.63 34.34 -8.76
CA SER A 47 6.50 35.75 -9.11
C SER A 47 5.51 35.97 -10.27
N PRO A 48 4.56 36.92 -10.16
CA PRO A 48 4.14 37.59 -8.92
C PRO A 48 3.47 36.59 -7.95
N VAL A 49 3.66 36.75 -6.64
CA VAL A 49 3.18 35.78 -5.64
C VAL A 49 1.66 35.70 -5.57
N GLU A 50 0.96 36.77 -5.98
CA GLU A 50 -0.49 36.88 -6.02
C GLU A 50 -1.15 35.95 -7.05
N GLU A 51 -0.38 35.44 -8.01
CA GLU A 51 -0.84 34.46 -8.99
C GLU A 51 -0.73 33.01 -8.51
N PHE A 52 -0.30 32.80 -7.26
CA PHE A 52 -0.07 31.48 -6.70
C PHE A 52 -0.93 31.22 -5.47
N SER A 53 -1.47 30.00 -5.40
CA SER A 53 -2.02 29.42 -4.18
C SER A 53 -0.96 28.53 -3.52
N LEU A 54 -0.94 28.51 -2.19
CA LEU A 54 -0.04 27.72 -1.38
C LEU A 54 -0.86 26.82 -0.46
N PHE A 55 -0.57 25.52 -0.48
CA PHE A 55 -1.21 24.54 0.40
C PHE A 55 -0.15 23.86 1.25
N ALA A 56 -0.35 23.79 2.56
CA ALA A 56 0.48 22.98 3.46
C ALA A 56 -0.01 21.54 3.45
N ILE A 57 0.91 20.58 3.36
CA ILE A 57 0.63 19.15 3.54
C ILE A 57 0.90 18.80 4.99
N LEU A 58 -0.18 18.58 5.75
CA LEU A 58 -0.08 18.23 7.16
C LEU A 58 0.40 16.77 7.33
N PRO A 59 0.93 16.38 8.51
CA PRO A 59 1.37 15.01 8.77
C PRO A 59 0.29 13.93 8.55
N GLY A 60 -1.00 14.28 8.65
CA GLY A 60 -2.13 13.40 8.35
C GLY A 60 -2.47 13.26 6.85
N GLY A 61 -1.73 13.97 5.98
CA GLY A 61 -1.95 14.04 4.54
C GLY A 61 -3.01 15.04 4.09
N ASP A 62 -3.67 15.74 5.03
CA ASP A 62 -4.61 16.81 4.73
C ASP A 62 -3.91 18.05 4.16
N PHE A 63 -4.63 18.78 3.31
CA PHE A 63 -4.15 20.01 2.70
C PHE A 63 -4.81 21.21 3.39
N GLU A 64 -4.00 22.13 3.88
CA GLU A 64 -4.47 23.40 4.46
C GLU A 64 -4.10 24.57 3.55
N ASP A 65 -5.08 25.39 3.18
CA ASP A 65 -4.84 26.63 2.42
C ASP A 65 -4.07 27.63 3.27
N VAL A 66 -2.93 28.11 2.77
CA VAL A 66 -2.09 29.09 3.46
C VAL A 66 -2.19 30.41 2.72
N ARG A 67 -2.95 31.35 3.28
CA ARG A 67 -3.15 32.66 2.64
C ARG A 67 -1.85 33.46 2.61
N LEU A 68 -1.73 34.34 1.61
CA LEU A 68 -0.53 35.16 1.40
C LEU A 68 -0.09 35.97 2.63
N HIS A 69 -1.05 36.41 3.45
CA HIS A 69 -0.82 37.25 4.63
C HIS A 69 -1.04 36.51 5.96
N GLU A 70 -1.19 35.19 5.90
CA GLU A 70 -1.36 34.35 7.08
C GLU A 70 0.00 33.82 7.53
N PRO A 71 0.36 34.00 8.82
CA PRO A 71 1.58 33.42 9.37
C PRO A 71 1.40 31.92 9.54
N PHE A 72 2.36 31.14 9.08
CA PHE A 72 2.38 29.69 9.22
C PHE A 72 3.47 29.28 10.21
N GLU A 73 3.13 28.64 11.33
CA GLU A 73 4.10 28.27 12.35
C GLU A 73 4.89 27.01 11.98
N LEU A 74 6.19 27.16 11.73
CA LEU A 74 7.09 26.04 11.45
C LEU A 74 7.46 25.34 12.76
N ARG A 75 7.03 24.09 12.96
CA ARG A 75 7.12 23.40 14.27
C ARG A 75 8.50 22.83 14.63
N GLY A 76 9.53 23.10 13.83
CA GLY A 76 10.94 22.85 14.16
C GLY A 76 11.41 21.38 14.27
N ARG A 77 10.54 20.38 14.03
CA ARG A 77 10.90 18.94 14.09
C ARG A 77 11.06 18.24 12.73
N GLY A 78 10.83 18.96 11.64
CA GLY A 78 10.91 18.49 10.26
C GLY A 78 10.76 19.67 9.29
N ALA A 79 10.98 19.44 8.00
CA ALA A 79 10.61 20.44 7.00
C ALA A 79 9.09 20.38 6.81
N GLU A 80 8.41 21.50 7.04
CA GLU A 80 6.99 21.61 6.67
C GLU A 80 6.91 21.57 5.14
N ARG A 81 5.95 20.78 4.63
CA ARG A 81 5.79 20.52 3.20
C ARG A 81 4.68 21.37 2.64
N PHE A 82 4.93 21.98 1.49
CA PHE A 82 3.96 22.81 0.79
C PHE A 82 3.86 22.39 -0.68
N VAL A 83 2.72 22.68 -1.29
CA VAL A 83 2.52 22.62 -2.73
C VAL A 83 2.06 23.97 -3.21
N MET A 84 2.68 24.48 -4.27
CA MET A 84 2.26 25.72 -4.90
C MET A 84 1.70 25.50 -6.29
N PHE A 85 0.68 26.29 -6.63
CA PHE A 85 0.07 26.28 -7.96
C PHE A 85 -0.07 27.70 -8.46
N ARG A 86 0.37 27.97 -9.69
CA ARG A 86 -0.06 29.17 -10.40
C ARG A 86 -1.51 28.99 -10.81
N THR A 87 -2.44 29.63 -10.11
CA THR A 87 -3.90 29.45 -10.26
C THR A 87 -4.67 30.61 -9.63
N ASP A 88 -5.91 30.81 -10.10
CA ASP A 88 -6.89 31.76 -9.56
C ASP A 88 -7.99 31.08 -8.72
N ARG A 89 -7.98 29.74 -8.66
CA ARG A 89 -9.02 28.94 -8.02
C ARG A 89 -8.49 27.60 -7.50
N ASP A 90 -9.22 27.03 -6.56
CA ASP A 90 -9.03 25.70 -6.03
C ASP A 90 -10.16 24.75 -6.48
N PHE A 91 -9.82 23.49 -6.67
CA PHE A 91 -10.74 22.41 -7.01
C PHE A 91 -10.79 21.41 -5.86
N LYS A 92 -11.98 21.21 -5.31
CA LYS A 92 -12.18 20.35 -4.15
C LYS A 92 -12.46 18.93 -4.59
N PHE A 93 -11.84 17.98 -3.91
CA PHE A 93 -12.07 16.55 -4.11
C PHE A 93 -11.97 15.84 -2.76
N GLU A 94 -12.44 14.60 -2.73
CA GLU A 94 -12.43 13.77 -1.53
C GLU A 94 -11.60 12.51 -1.78
N ILE A 95 -10.76 12.10 -0.84
CA ILE A 95 -10.09 10.79 -0.86
C ILE A 95 -10.33 10.12 0.50
N ASP A 96 -10.99 8.97 0.51
CA ASP A 96 -11.28 8.20 1.74
C ASP A 96 -11.96 9.05 2.83
N GLY A 97 -12.90 9.92 2.44
CA GLY A 97 -13.59 10.84 3.35
C GLY A 97 -12.83 12.13 3.67
N ARG A 98 -11.54 12.22 3.37
CA ARG A 98 -10.73 13.43 3.57
C ARG A 98 -11.01 14.43 2.46
N HIS A 99 -11.22 15.69 2.81
CA HIS A 99 -11.46 16.77 1.85
C HIS A 99 -10.14 17.46 1.53
N LEU A 100 -9.77 17.48 0.25
CA LEU A 100 -8.56 18.12 -0.24
C LEU A 100 -8.89 19.18 -1.29
N SER A 101 -7.99 20.16 -1.44
CA SER A 101 -8.02 21.17 -2.50
C SER A 101 -6.82 21.01 -3.43
N TRP A 102 -7.05 21.11 -4.73
CA TRP A 102 -6.03 21.04 -5.78
C TRP A 102 -6.06 22.31 -6.63
N GLY A 103 -4.89 22.83 -7.03
CA GLY A 103 -4.81 24.09 -7.79
C GLY A 103 -5.01 23.96 -9.30
N LYS A 104 -5.34 22.78 -9.83
CA LYS A 104 -5.55 22.53 -11.27
C LYS A 104 -6.88 21.82 -11.55
N PRO A 105 -7.51 22.05 -12.72
CA PRO A 105 -8.78 21.39 -13.07
C PRO A 105 -8.61 19.90 -13.39
N VAL A 106 -7.36 19.42 -13.46
CA VAL A 106 -7.01 18.01 -13.70
C VAL A 106 -5.99 17.54 -12.69
N ILE A 107 -6.08 16.26 -12.34
CA ILE A 107 -5.12 15.57 -11.49
C ILE A 107 -4.83 14.18 -12.07
N SER A 108 -3.57 13.76 -12.04
CA SER A 108 -3.19 12.44 -12.55
C SER A 108 -3.42 11.36 -11.50
N GLY A 109 -3.63 10.12 -11.95
CA GLY A 109 -3.77 8.96 -11.07
C GLY A 109 -2.54 8.72 -10.20
N THR A 110 -1.34 8.96 -10.73
CA THR A 110 -0.09 8.88 -9.95
C THR A 110 -0.09 9.86 -8.78
N ILE A 111 -0.54 11.10 -9.00
CA ILE A 111 -0.61 12.12 -7.95
C ILE A 111 -1.70 11.74 -6.93
N LEU A 112 -2.89 11.35 -7.40
CA LEU A 112 -3.96 10.89 -6.51
C LEU A 112 -3.50 9.73 -5.62
N ARG A 113 -2.75 8.76 -6.16
CA ARG A 113 -2.21 7.65 -5.37
C ARG A 113 -1.21 8.09 -4.31
N ARG A 114 -0.34 9.07 -4.64
CA ARG A 114 0.59 9.66 -3.67
C ARG A 114 -0.15 10.39 -2.55
N LEU A 115 -1.20 11.15 -2.88
CA LEU A 115 -2.01 11.88 -1.91
C LEU A 115 -2.86 10.95 -1.02
N ALA A 116 -3.34 9.85 -1.59
CA ALA A 116 -4.07 8.81 -0.89
C ALA A 116 -3.16 7.90 -0.03
N ASP A 117 -1.84 7.99 -0.15
CA ASP A 117 -0.88 7.06 0.45
C ASP A 117 -1.28 5.59 0.19
N VAL A 118 -1.64 5.27 -1.06
CA VAL A 118 -2.21 3.96 -1.42
C VAL A 118 -1.21 2.86 -1.15
N GLN A 119 -1.53 2.05 -0.15
CA GLN A 119 -0.68 0.93 0.25
C GLN A 119 -0.64 -0.17 -0.82
N PRO A 120 0.47 -0.93 -0.91
CA PRO A 120 0.52 -2.12 -1.76
C PRO A 120 -0.62 -3.09 -1.42
N GLY A 121 -1.52 -3.34 -2.37
CA GLY A 121 -2.70 -4.20 -2.17
C GLY A 121 -4.03 -3.46 -2.25
N TYR A 122 -4.01 -2.13 -2.38
CA TYR A 122 -5.19 -1.31 -2.64
C TYR A 122 -5.19 -0.81 -4.09
N ASP A 123 -6.38 -0.62 -4.63
CA ASP A 123 -6.63 0.10 -5.87
C ASP A 123 -7.40 1.38 -5.56
N LEU A 124 -7.14 2.41 -6.38
CA LEU A 124 -7.84 3.68 -6.29
C LEU A 124 -9.01 3.67 -7.29
N TYR A 125 -10.19 4.07 -6.83
CA TYR A 125 -11.39 4.20 -7.65
C TYR A 125 -11.97 5.61 -7.55
N LEU A 126 -12.58 6.09 -8.63
CA LEU A 126 -13.44 7.27 -8.66
C LEU A 126 -14.89 6.82 -8.50
N GLU A 127 -15.57 7.36 -7.49
CA GLU A 127 -16.98 7.09 -7.23
C GLU A 127 -17.85 7.70 -8.35
N VAL A 128 -18.72 6.90 -8.95
CA VAL A 128 -19.70 7.37 -9.94
C VAL A 128 -21.09 7.29 -9.35
N ARG A 129 -21.72 8.44 -9.10
CA ARG A 129 -23.07 8.52 -8.52
C ARG A 129 -24.09 7.76 -9.38
N GLY A 130 -24.69 6.72 -8.81
CA GLY A 130 -25.69 5.88 -9.48
C GLY A 130 -25.12 4.97 -10.57
N GLY A 131 -23.79 4.85 -10.65
CA GLY A 131 -23.07 3.99 -11.58
C GLY A 131 -22.07 3.09 -10.87
N GLN A 132 -21.22 2.44 -11.67
CA GLN A 132 -20.11 1.64 -11.16
C GLN A 132 -18.87 2.52 -11.02
N ASP A 133 -18.15 2.36 -9.91
CA ASP A 133 -16.91 3.07 -9.66
C ASP A 133 -15.85 2.74 -10.71
N VAL A 134 -15.08 3.76 -11.10
CA VAL A 134 -14.09 3.67 -12.18
C VAL A 134 -12.70 3.57 -11.59
N LYS A 135 -11.97 2.49 -11.90
CA LYS A 135 -10.58 2.33 -11.45
C LYS A 135 -9.70 3.43 -12.03
N VAL A 136 -8.92 4.07 -11.17
CA VAL A 136 -7.93 5.10 -11.53
C VAL A 136 -6.56 4.45 -11.71
N LEU A 137 -6.09 4.42 -12.95
CA LEU A 137 -4.75 3.97 -13.32
C LEU A 137 -3.73 5.10 -13.17
N ASP A 138 -2.45 4.77 -13.12
CA ASP A 138 -1.38 5.77 -12.88
C ASP A 138 -1.31 6.85 -13.98
N ASP A 139 -1.66 6.48 -15.21
CA ASP A 139 -1.74 7.32 -16.41
C ASP A 139 -3.11 7.98 -16.61
N SER A 140 -4.08 7.71 -15.73
CA SER A 140 -5.39 8.36 -15.78
C SER A 140 -5.26 9.86 -15.52
N VAL A 141 -6.03 10.65 -16.25
CA VAL A 141 -6.17 12.10 -16.04
C VAL A 141 -7.63 12.35 -15.63
N VAL A 142 -7.83 12.72 -14.37
CA VAL A 142 -9.16 12.95 -13.81
C VAL A 142 -9.45 14.45 -13.77
N ARG A 143 -10.67 14.82 -14.18
CA ARG A 143 -11.17 16.21 -14.15
C ARG A 143 -11.77 16.50 -12.78
N LEU A 144 -11.37 17.62 -12.17
CA LEU A 144 -11.89 18.12 -10.88
C LEU A 144 -12.78 19.36 -11.04
N ASP A 145 -13.02 19.79 -12.29
CA ASP A 145 -13.84 20.96 -12.64
C ASP A 145 -15.22 20.58 -13.16
N ALA A 146 -15.60 19.30 -13.02
CA ALA A 146 -16.95 18.84 -13.32
C ALA A 146 -17.91 19.30 -12.20
N SER A 147 -19.21 19.17 -12.46
CA SER A 147 -20.23 19.56 -11.48
C SER A 147 -20.23 18.61 -10.29
N GLY A 148 -19.73 19.09 -9.15
CA GLY A 148 -19.77 18.36 -7.88
C GLY A 148 -18.41 18.33 -7.20
N ILE A 149 -18.22 17.32 -6.37
CA ILE A 149 -16.94 16.97 -5.75
C ILE A 149 -16.67 15.53 -6.17
N GLU A 150 -15.58 15.32 -6.89
CA GLU A 150 -15.05 14.00 -7.20
C GLU A 150 -14.62 13.31 -5.91
N ARG A 151 -15.08 12.07 -5.71
CA ARG A 151 -14.73 11.25 -4.56
C ARG A 151 -13.91 10.06 -5.00
N PHE A 152 -12.79 9.86 -4.35
CA PHE A 152 -11.93 8.71 -4.57
C PHE A 152 -11.91 7.81 -3.36
N LEU A 153 -11.85 6.52 -3.61
CA LEU A 153 -11.86 5.48 -2.60
C LEU A 153 -10.66 4.57 -2.82
N THR A 154 -9.91 4.30 -1.76
CA THR A 154 -8.96 3.21 -1.72
C THR A 154 -9.71 1.95 -1.32
N VAL A 155 -9.74 0.99 -2.23
CA VAL A 155 -10.43 -0.28 -2.01
C VAL A 155 -9.35 -1.35 -1.99
N ILE A 156 -9.43 -2.28 -1.03
CA ILE A 156 -8.63 -3.51 -1.08
C ILE A 156 -8.83 -4.11 -2.47
N LYS A 157 -7.77 -4.66 -3.06
CA LYS A 157 -7.88 -5.41 -4.33
C LYS A 157 -8.79 -6.64 -4.13
N ASP A 158 -10.10 -6.42 -4.10
CA ASP A 158 -11.14 -7.44 -4.01
C ASP A 158 -11.51 -7.86 -5.42
N THR A 159 -10.88 -8.94 -5.88
CA THR A 159 -11.34 -9.70 -7.03
C THR A 159 -12.57 -10.51 -6.59
N THR A 160 -13.75 -9.90 -6.64
CA THR A 160 -14.97 -10.67 -6.77
C THR A 160 -15.01 -11.17 -8.21
N GLU A 161 -15.11 -12.49 -8.36
CA GLU A 161 -14.87 -13.30 -9.57
C GLU A 161 -13.40 -13.63 -9.87
N GLY A 162 -12.94 -14.73 -9.27
CA GLY A 162 -11.70 -15.43 -9.64
C GLY A 162 -10.42 -14.66 -9.33
N ARG A 163 -9.88 -14.81 -8.12
CA ARG A 163 -8.56 -14.27 -7.72
C ARG A 163 -7.49 -14.62 -8.75
N SER A 164 -7.14 -13.64 -9.58
CA SER A 164 -6.00 -13.70 -10.51
C SER A 164 -4.71 -13.17 -9.89
N ALA A 165 -4.76 -12.65 -8.65
CA ALA A 165 -3.61 -12.11 -7.95
C ALA A 165 -3.68 -12.38 -6.42
N LEU A 166 -2.51 -12.55 -5.80
CA LEU A 166 -2.35 -12.58 -4.34
C LEU A 166 -2.32 -11.15 -3.77
N PRO A 167 -2.63 -10.96 -2.47
CA PRO A 167 -2.27 -9.73 -1.76
C PRO A 167 -0.79 -9.38 -1.96
N ALA A 168 -0.47 -8.08 -2.04
CA ALA A 168 0.88 -7.63 -2.38
C ALA A 168 1.92 -8.10 -1.35
N SER A 169 1.57 -8.11 -0.06
CA SER A 169 2.42 -8.62 1.03
C SER A 169 2.82 -10.08 0.82
N ASP A 170 1.89 -10.91 0.34
CA ASP A 170 2.15 -12.32 0.05
C ASP A 170 3.01 -12.50 -1.19
N ALA A 171 2.69 -11.79 -2.27
CA ALA A 171 3.48 -11.84 -3.51
C ALA A 171 4.93 -11.41 -3.28
N THR A 172 5.16 -10.31 -2.55
CA THR A 172 6.50 -9.85 -2.15
C THR A 172 7.20 -10.89 -1.29
N PHE A 173 6.52 -11.45 -0.28
CA PHE A 173 7.12 -12.49 0.56
C PHE A 173 7.58 -13.71 -0.25
N LEU A 174 6.76 -14.21 -1.16
CA LEU A 174 7.12 -15.35 -2.00
C LEU A 174 8.32 -15.03 -2.90
N ALA A 175 8.34 -13.83 -3.51
CA ALA A 175 9.45 -13.37 -4.34
C ALA A 175 10.76 -13.25 -3.56
N ASP A 176 10.74 -12.58 -2.40
CA ASP A 176 11.91 -12.38 -1.52
C ASP A 176 12.50 -13.70 -1.02
N ASN A 177 11.66 -14.74 -0.91
CA ASN A 177 12.07 -16.07 -0.44
C ASN A 177 12.32 -17.06 -1.59
N GLY A 178 12.27 -16.60 -2.85
CA GLY A 178 12.49 -17.45 -4.02
C GLY A 178 11.49 -18.60 -4.16
N ILE A 179 10.28 -18.45 -3.63
CA ILE A 179 9.22 -19.46 -3.68
C ILE A 179 8.42 -19.22 -4.96
N ALA A 180 8.68 -20.03 -5.98
CA ALA A 180 7.87 -20.05 -7.19
C ALA A 180 6.44 -20.47 -6.86
N TYR A 181 5.46 -19.82 -7.48
CA TYR A 181 4.06 -20.15 -7.25
C TYR A 181 3.20 -20.00 -8.50
N GLU A 182 2.05 -20.68 -8.48
CA GLU A 182 1.01 -20.62 -9.49
C GLU A 182 -0.34 -20.36 -8.82
N LEU A 183 -1.19 -19.54 -9.43
CA LEU A 183 -2.57 -19.34 -8.97
C LEU A 183 -3.50 -20.20 -9.78
N VAL A 184 -4.38 -20.90 -9.07
CA VAL A 184 -5.32 -21.88 -9.62
C VAL A 184 -6.70 -21.61 -9.06
N ALA A 185 -7.73 -21.97 -9.81
CA ALA A 185 -9.11 -21.88 -9.35
C ALA A 185 -9.96 -23.01 -9.93
N GLU A 186 -10.86 -23.57 -9.14
CA GLU A 186 -11.85 -24.55 -9.56
C GLU A 186 -13.17 -24.28 -8.86
N GLY A 187 -14.27 -24.23 -9.62
CA GLY A 187 -15.61 -23.99 -9.05
C GLY A 187 -15.75 -22.68 -8.27
N GLY A 188 -14.94 -21.66 -8.61
CA GLY A 188 -14.91 -20.37 -7.90
C GLY A 188 -14.07 -20.38 -6.61
N GLN A 189 -13.54 -21.52 -6.19
CA GLN A 189 -12.60 -21.63 -5.08
C GLN A 189 -11.18 -21.31 -5.57
N PRO A 190 -10.53 -20.24 -5.09
CA PRO A 190 -9.15 -19.95 -5.45
C PRO A 190 -8.15 -20.75 -4.60
N GLY A 191 -6.97 -20.98 -5.16
CA GLY A 191 -5.84 -21.61 -4.49
C GLY A 191 -4.50 -21.09 -5.01
N VAL A 192 -3.47 -21.25 -4.20
CA VAL A 192 -2.08 -20.99 -4.56
C VAL A 192 -1.28 -22.28 -4.47
N VAL A 193 -0.54 -22.60 -5.51
CA VAL A 193 0.39 -23.73 -5.54
C VAL A 193 1.79 -23.18 -5.36
N LEU A 194 2.44 -23.54 -4.26
CA LEU A 194 3.86 -23.30 -4.03
C LEU A 194 4.66 -24.41 -4.71
N LYS A 195 5.44 -24.07 -5.72
CA LYS A 195 6.16 -25.03 -6.57
C LYS A 195 7.45 -25.49 -5.92
N GLU A 196 7.77 -26.77 -6.09
CA GLU A 196 9.07 -27.35 -5.69
C GLU A 196 9.43 -27.07 -4.21
N PHE A 197 8.43 -27.08 -3.33
CA PHE A 197 8.59 -26.76 -1.91
C PHE A 197 9.52 -27.78 -1.23
N PRO A 198 10.58 -27.33 -0.53
CA PRO A 198 11.54 -28.23 0.07
C PRO A 198 10.93 -28.98 1.26
N LEU A 199 11.14 -30.29 1.28
CA LEU A 199 10.78 -31.18 2.38
C LEU A 199 11.97 -31.36 3.34
N PRO A 200 11.72 -31.63 4.64
CA PRO A 200 12.78 -31.93 5.60
C PRO A 200 13.70 -33.05 5.13
N ALA A 201 15.01 -32.77 5.08
CA ALA A 201 16.02 -33.66 4.52
C ALA A 201 15.99 -35.05 5.17
N GLY A 202 15.91 -36.09 4.34
CA GLY A 202 15.90 -37.50 4.77
C GLY A 202 14.65 -37.95 5.52
N ARG A 203 13.67 -37.07 5.78
CA ARG A 203 12.46 -37.43 6.53
C ARG A 203 11.44 -38.15 5.68
N TYR A 204 11.35 -37.81 4.40
CA TYR A 204 10.34 -38.33 3.49
C TYR A 204 10.99 -39.05 2.31
N ASN A 205 10.20 -39.80 1.57
CA ASN A 205 10.60 -40.47 0.33
C ASN A 205 10.89 -39.51 -0.84
N ARG A 206 10.80 -38.19 -0.61
CA ARG A 206 10.99 -37.11 -1.58
C ARG A 206 11.71 -35.95 -0.90
N GLU A 207 12.46 -35.20 -1.69
CA GLU A 207 13.11 -33.96 -1.23
C GLU A 207 12.26 -32.71 -1.48
N ARG A 208 11.33 -32.77 -2.44
CA ARG A 208 10.47 -31.66 -2.84
C ARG A 208 9.07 -32.13 -3.20
N ALA A 209 8.08 -31.25 -3.01
CA ALA A 209 6.71 -31.41 -3.46
C ALA A 209 6.08 -30.05 -3.73
N ASP A 210 5.10 -29.99 -4.62
CA ASP A 210 4.21 -28.85 -4.75
C ASP A 210 3.24 -28.82 -3.56
N ILE A 211 2.96 -27.62 -3.05
CA ILE A 211 2.02 -27.42 -1.94
C ILE A 211 0.87 -26.52 -2.39
N LEU A 212 -0.34 -27.05 -2.43
CA LEU A 212 -1.57 -26.30 -2.63
C LEU A 212 -2.08 -25.76 -1.29
N VAL A 213 -2.42 -24.46 -1.28
CA VAL A 213 -3.18 -23.80 -0.22
C VAL A 213 -4.46 -23.25 -0.83
N LEU A 214 -5.60 -23.74 -0.37
CA LEU A 214 -6.91 -23.21 -0.76
C LEU A 214 -7.20 -21.92 0.01
N LEU A 215 -7.52 -20.85 -0.71
CA LEU A 215 -7.72 -19.53 -0.11
C LEU A 215 -9.20 -19.32 0.17
N PRO A 216 -9.63 -19.18 1.44
CA PRO A 216 -11.04 -18.99 1.76
C PRO A 216 -11.57 -17.63 1.24
N PRO A 217 -12.90 -17.49 1.10
CA PRO A 217 -13.53 -16.18 0.99
C PRO A 217 -13.08 -15.28 2.15
N GLY A 218 -12.68 -14.05 1.85
CA GLY A 218 -12.16 -13.11 2.85
C GLY A 218 -10.68 -13.26 3.23
N TYR A 219 -9.93 -14.18 2.61
CA TYR A 219 -8.46 -14.17 2.71
C TYR A 219 -7.88 -12.79 2.26
N PRO A 220 -6.89 -12.19 2.96
CA PRO A 220 -6.08 -12.76 4.03
C PRO A 220 -6.68 -12.71 5.44
N ASP A 221 -7.80 -12.04 5.67
CA ASP A 221 -8.41 -11.95 7.01
C ASP A 221 -9.02 -13.28 7.48
N ALA A 222 -9.44 -14.12 6.53
CA ALA A 222 -9.87 -15.49 6.78
C ALA A 222 -8.71 -16.51 6.64
N CYS A 223 -8.58 -17.38 7.65
CA CYS A 223 -7.53 -18.39 7.74
C CYS A 223 -7.65 -19.52 6.70
N PRO A 224 -6.60 -19.84 5.92
CA PRO A 224 -6.52 -21.09 5.20
C PRO A 224 -6.49 -22.29 6.15
N ASP A 225 -7.40 -23.23 5.90
CA ASP A 225 -7.68 -24.31 6.84
C ASP A 225 -6.58 -25.39 6.85
N MET A 226 -6.24 -25.89 5.66
CA MET A 226 -5.32 -27.01 5.43
C MET A 226 -4.35 -26.72 4.28
N PHE A 227 -3.37 -27.60 4.10
CA PHE A 227 -2.56 -27.63 2.88
C PHE A 227 -2.62 -29.01 2.24
N TYR A 228 -2.22 -29.08 0.97
CA TYR A 228 -2.23 -30.31 0.21
C TYR A 228 -0.93 -30.47 -0.55
N ALA A 229 -0.40 -31.69 -0.63
CA ALA A 229 0.89 -31.97 -1.26
C ALA A 229 0.72 -32.80 -2.52
N ALA A 230 1.49 -32.49 -3.56
CA ALA A 230 1.64 -33.31 -4.74
C ALA A 230 3.12 -33.33 -5.17
N PRO A 231 3.71 -34.49 -5.48
CA PRO A 231 3.14 -35.82 -5.43
C PRO A 231 2.93 -36.31 -3.98
N TRP A 232 2.29 -37.46 -3.82
CA TRP A 232 2.04 -38.07 -2.52
C TRP A 232 3.33 -38.31 -1.74
N ILE A 233 3.36 -37.84 -0.49
CA ILE A 233 4.52 -37.89 0.41
C ILE A 233 4.33 -39.04 1.42
N CYS A 234 5.32 -39.91 1.53
CA CYS A 234 5.40 -40.96 2.56
C CYS A 234 6.74 -40.87 3.31
N PHE A 235 6.83 -41.51 4.47
CA PHE A 235 8.12 -41.81 5.08
C PHE A 235 8.92 -42.81 4.21
N PRO A 236 10.25 -42.91 4.38
CA PRO A 236 11.10 -43.86 3.64
C PRO A 236 10.66 -45.32 3.76
N ASP A 237 9.97 -45.69 4.84
CA ASP A 237 9.40 -47.03 5.07
C ASP A 237 8.02 -47.24 4.43
N GLY A 238 7.50 -46.25 3.69
CA GLY A 238 6.22 -46.30 2.98
C GLY A 238 5.00 -45.91 3.82
N ARG A 239 5.16 -45.68 5.14
CA ARG A 239 4.05 -45.22 5.98
C ARG A 239 3.63 -43.80 5.60
N SER A 240 2.32 -43.54 5.58
CA SER A 240 1.79 -42.19 5.38
C SER A 240 1.85 -41.39 6.68
N PRO A 241 2.12 -40.08 6.61
CA PRO A 241 2.06 -39.21 7.79
C PRO A 241 0.65 -39.16 8.38
N LEU A 242 0.55 -38.95 9.69
CA LEU A 242 -0.72 -38.82 10.39
C LEU A 242 -1.61 -37.71 9.82
N ASN A 243 -2.88 -38.07 9.55
CA ASN A 243 -3.91 -37.22 8.93
C ASN A 243 -3.45 -36.64 7.58
N ALA A 244 -2.73 -37.45 6.81
CA ALA A 244 -2.24 -37.15 5.46
C ALA A 244 -2.51 -38.31 4.48
N ASP A 245 -3.67 -38.95 4.56
CA ASP A 245 -4.02 -40.17 3.84
C ASP A 245 -5.24 -40.02 2.92
N VAL A 246 -5.78 -38.80 2.80
CA VAL A 246 -6.97 -38.51 1.99
C VAL A 246 -6.58 -37.82 0.68
N GLU A 247 -7.10 -38.33 -0.44
CA GLU A 247 -6.96 -37.71 -1.76
C GLU A 247 -7.97 -36.56 -1.91
N GLN A 248 -7.50 -35.43 -2.43
CA GLN A 248 -8.31 -34.30 -2.86
C GLN A 248 -8.00 -34.02 -4.34
N VAL A 249 -9.03 -33.99 -5.18
CA VAL A 249 -8.89 -33.49 -6.56
C VAL A 249 -9.11 -31.99 -6.55
N PHE A 250 -8.18 -31.25 -7.15
CA PHE A 250 -8.31 -29.81 -7.34
C PHE A 250 -7.52 -29.36 -8.57
N ALA A 251 -8.14 -28.53 -9.42
CA ALA A 251 -7.60 -28.02 -10.68
C ALA A 251 -7.04 -29.15 -11.59
N GLY A 252 -7.73 -30.28 -11.65
CA GLY A 252 -7.34 -31.45 -12.46
C GLY A 252 -6.16 -32.26 -11.91
N LEU A 253 -5.61 -31.87 -10.76
CA LEU A 253 -4.52 -32.58 -10.08
C LEU A 253 -5.03 -33.31 -8.83
N ARG A 254 -4.30 -34.37 -8.45
CA ARG A 254 -4.56 -35.14 -7.24
C ARG A 254 -3.59 -34.72 -6.16
N TRP A 255 -4.12 -34.37 -5.01
CA TRP A 255 -3.37 -33.86 -3.88
C TRP A 255 -3.58 -34.74 -2.65
N GLN A 256 -2.51 -34.98 -1.91
CA GLN A 256 -2.56 -35.56 -0.57
C GLN A 256 -2.98 -34.47 0.40
N ARG A 257 -4.15 -34.61 1.06
CA ARG A 257 -4.65 -33.62 2.02
C ARG A 257 -3.97 -33.76 3.37
N TRP A 258 -3.41 -32.66 3.89
CA TRP A 258 -2.83 -32.58 5.23
C TRP A 258 -3.73 -31.79 6.18
N SER A 259 -4.47 -32.50 7.04
CA SER A 259 -5.35 -31.86 8.03
C SER A 259 -4.55 -31.26 9.19
N ARG A 260 -4.29 -29.95 9.10
CA ARG A 260 -3.53 -29.14 10.08
C ARG A 260 -4.22 -27.80 10.33
N HIS A 261 -5.41 -27.86 10.91
CA HIS A 261 -6.24 -26.72 11.27
C HIS A 261 -5.53 -25.76 12.24
N SER A 262 -5.87 -24.47 12.20
CA SER A 262 -5.41 -23.47 13.16
C SER A 262 -6.55 -22.54 13.54
N GLN A 263 -6.65 -22.21 14.83
CA GLN A 263 -7.59 -21.22 15.36
C GLN A 263 -6.90 -19.90 15.79
N GLU A 264 -5.59 -19.78 15.60
CA GLU A 264 -4.80 -18.65 16.09
C GLU A 264 -4.54 -17.58 15.01
N TRP A 265 -5.26 -17.63 13.89
CA TRP A 265 -5.09 -16.69 12.79
C TRP A 265 -5.53 -15.28 13.17
N ARG A 266 -4.67 -14.30 12.91
CA ARG A 266 -4.89 -12.88 13.22
C ARG A 266 -5.23 -12.13 11.94
N ALA A 267 -6.49 -11.71 11.82
CA ALA A 267 -6.96 -10.85 10.73
C ALA A 267 -6.12 -9.56 10.64
N GLY A 268 -5.85 -9.10 9.42
CA GLY A 268 -5.00 -7.96 9.12
C GLY A 268 -3.49 -8.15 9.37
N ILE A 269 -3.06 -9.29 9.92
CA ILE A 269 -1.65 -9.55 10.28
C ILE A 269 -1.11 -10.79 9.55
N ASP A 270 -1.85 -11.89 9.57
CA ASP A 270 -1.41 -13.17 9.02
C ASP A 270 -1.70 -13.31 7.52
N GLY A 271 -0.85 -14.06 6.82
CA GLY A 271 -0.91 -14.29 5.37
C GLY A 271 -0.10 -15.53 4.96
N LEU A 272 0.36 -15.61 3.70
CA LEU A 272 1.13 -16.75 3.19
C LEU A 272 2.45 -16.93 3.95
N ARG A 273 3.03 -15.86 4.48
CA ARG A 273 4.18 -15.96 5.40
C ARG A 273 3.88 -16.89 6.58
N THR A 274 2.76 -16.66 7.26
CA THR A 274 2.31 -17.45 8.40
C THR A 274 1.94 -18.87 7.97
N MET A 275 1.26 -19.00 6.83
CA MET A 275 0.89 -20.31 6.28
C MET A 275 2.11 -21.16 5.90
N VAL A 276 3.13 -20.59 5.26
CA VAL A 276 4.38 -21.28 4.92
C VAL A 276 5.11 -21.72 6.18
N ALA A 277 5.16 -20.90 7.23
CA ALA A 277 5.73 -21.30 8.52
C ALA A 277 4.97 -22.49 9.14
N ARG A 278 3.63 -22.47 9.08
CA ARG A 278 2.78 -23.61 9.53
C ARG A 278 3.05 -24.87 8.74
N ILE A 279 3.17 -24.77 7.41
CA ILE A 279 3.46 -25.91 6.53
C ILE A 279 4.81 -26.53 6.88
N ARG A 280 5.88 -25.72 7.00
CA ARG A 280 7.21 -26.19 7.41
C ARG A 280 7.13 -26.93 8.73
N HIS A 281 6.57 -26.28 9.76
CA HIS A 281 6.42 -26.89 11.07
C HIS A 281 5.65 -28.22 11.02
N ALA A 282 4.54 -28.28 10.29
CA ALA A 282 3.75 -29.50 10.13
C ALA A 282 4.54 -30.64 9.47
N LEU A 283 5.36 -30.33 8.46
CA LEU A 283 6.26 -31.28 7.82
C LEU A 283 7.42 -31.71 8.74
N GLU A 284 7.90 -30.84 9.62
CA GLU A 284 8.95 -31.15 10.60
C GLU A 284 8.47 -32.03 11.76
N VAL A 285 7.20 -31.94 12.18
CA VAL A 285 6.71 -32.62 13.40
C VAL A 285 5.80 -33.81 13.12
N SER A 286 5.49 -34.10 11.86
CA SER A 286 4.62 -35.21 11.47
C SER A 286 5.11 -36.57 12.02
N LYS A 287 4.18 -37.45 12.40
CA LYS A 287 4.48 -38.78 12.91
C LYS A 287 3.90 -39.84 11.99
#